data_AF-A0A8J2Y5M8-F1
#
_entry.id   AF-A0A8J2Y5M8-F1
#
_cell.length_a   1.000
_cell.length_b   1.000
_cell.length_c   1.000
_cell.angle_alpha   90.00
_cell.angle_beta   90.00
_cell.angle_gamma   90.00
#
_symmetry.space_group_name_H-M   'P 1'
#
loop_
_entity.id
_entity.type
_entity.pdbx_description
1 polymer ?
#
loop_
_entity_poly.entity_id
_entity_poly.type
_entity_poly.pdbx_seq_one_letter_code
_entity_poly.pdbx_strand_id
1 'polypeptide(L)'
;MSLLPQIGFLELMVLAVLALVVVGPKDLPKLMRGIGKFLKQARAMADEFRAGFDEMARETEMAELREEIESLKKNNPVNEVKKAVEDTARQADADRYQQVKGTPPKQAGETKAAQAAEQSDAPVAASEPAETKKAEGGA
;
A
#
# COMPACT_ATOMS: atom_id res chain seq x y z
N MET A 1 -28.52 5.59 -18.35
CA MET A 1 -27.46 4.71 -18.87
C MET A 1 -26.12 5.39 -18.60
N SER A 2 -25.66 5.32 -17.35
CA SER A 2 -24.35 5.83 -16.93
C SER A 2 -23.41 4.64 -16.89
N LEU A 3 -22.64 4.46 -17.96
CA LEU A 3 -21.70 3.35 -18.15
C LEU A 3 -20.23 3.82 -18.03
N LEU A 4 -20.00 4.91 -17.31
CA LEU A 4 -18.64 5.34 -16.99
C LEU A 4 -18.29 4.77 -15.61
N PRO A 5 -17.28 3.89 -15.51
CA PRO A 5 -16.82 3.39 -14.22
C PRO A 5 -16.28 4.58 -13.42
N GLN A 6 -16.91 4.84 -12.29
CA GLN A 6 -16.39 5.75 -11.29
C GLN A 6 -15.09 5.14 -10.78
N ILE A 7 -14.00 5.91 -10.76
CA ILE A 7 -12.68 5.40 -10.34
C ILE A 7 -12.67 5.30 -8.80
N GLY A 8 -13.46 4.38 -8.26
CA GLY A 8 -13.46 4.01 -6.86
C GLY A 8 -12.57 2.79 -6.62
N PHE A 9 -12.31 2.50 -5.35
CA PHE A 9 -11.50 1.36 -4.94
C PHE A 9 -12.13 0.02 -5.37
N LEU A 10 -13.47 -0.07 -5.30
CA LEU A 10 -14.20 -1.27 -5.70
C LEU A 10 -14.09 -1.53 -7.20
N GLU A 11 -14.16 -0.49 -8.03
CA GLU A 11 -14.04 -0.60 -9.48
C GLU A 11 -12.62 -0.96 -9.90
N LEU A 12 -11.60 -0.40 -9.22
CA LEU A 12 -10.21 -0.82 -9.42
C LEU A 12 -10.03 -2.31 -9.07
N MET A 13 -10.67 -2.80 -8.01
CA MET A 13 -10.68 -4.22 -7.65
C MET A 13 -11.32 -5.08 -8.74
N VAL A 14 -12.46 -4.67 -9.29
CA VAL A 14 -13.12 -5.38 -10.40
C VAL A 14 -12.23 -5.41 -11.63
N LEU A 15 -11.61 -4.28 -12.02
CA LEU A 15 -10.67 -4.21 -13.13
C LEU A 15 -9.42 -5.06 -12.87
N ALA A 16 -8.90 -5.10 -11.64
CA ALA A 16 -7.78 -5.95 -11.27
C ALA A 16 -8.14 -7.43 -11.43
N VAL A 17 -9.31 -7.87 -10.96
CA VAL A 17 -9.77 -9.24 -11.16
C VAL A 17 -9.94 -9.56 -12.65
N LEU A 18 -10.54 -8.65 -13.43
CA LEU A 18 -10.71 -8.82 -14.88
C LEU A 18 -9.35 -8.97 -15.58
N ALA A 19 -8.38 -8.12 -15.23
CA ALA A 19 -7.02 -8.18 -15.76
C ALA A 19 -6.31 -9.49 -15.37
N LEU A 20 -6.50 -9.98 -14.14
CA LEU A 20 -5.94 -11.27 -13.69
C LEU A 20 -6.53 -12.44 -14.47
N VAL A 21 -7.81 -12.41 -14.84
CA VAL A 21 -8.45 -13.47 -15.63
C VAL A 21 -7.97 -13.45 -17.08
N VAL A 22 -7.91 -12.27 -17.70
CA VAL A 22 -7.55 -12.12 -19.12
C VAL A 22 -6.06 -12.37 -19.36
N VAL A 23 -5.20 -11.79 -18.53
CA VAL A 23 -3.74 -11.86 -18.68
C VAL A 23 -3.15 -13.04 -17.92
N GLY A 24 -3.75 -13.40 -16.79
CA GLY A 24 -3.22 -14.39 -15.86
C GLY A 24 -2.49 -13.76 -14.66
N PRO A 25 -2.64 -14.33 -13.44
CA PRO A 25 -2.07 -13.77 -12.21
C PRO A 25 -0.54 -13.79 -12.16
N LYS A 26 0.11 -14.65 -12.96
CA LYS A 26 1.57 -14.75 -13.04
C LYS A 26 2.17 -13.82 -14.09
N ASP A 27 1.40 -13.48 -15.12
CA ASP A 27 1.89 -12.69 -16.25
C ASP A 27 1.76 -11.19 -15.98
N LEU A 28 0.69 -10.75 -15.32
CA LEU A 28 0.51 -9.35 -14.91
C LEU A 28 1.75 -8.77 -14.17
N PRO A 29 2.31 -9.40 -13.12
CA PRO A 29 3.52 -8.91 -12.45
C PRO A 29 4.78 -9.00 -13.34
N LYS A 30 4.82 -9.89 -14.33
CA LYS A 30 5.92 -9.99 -15.29
C LYS A 30 5.88 -8.84 -16.29
N LEU A 31 4.69 -8.47 -16.77
CA LEU A 31 4.45 -7.32 -17.64
C LEU A 31 4.76 -6.01 -16.91
N MET A 32 4.29 -5.83 -15.68
CA MET A 32 4.59 -4.64 -14.87
C MET A 32 6.11 -4.47 -14.65
N ARG A 33 6.85 -5.56 -14.45
CA ARG A 33 8.32 -5.53 -14.38
C ARG A 33 8.94 -5.06 -15.70
N GLY A 34 8.38 -5.45 -16.85
CA GLY A 34 8.82 -4.98 -18.17
C GLY A 34 8.59 -3.48 -18.37
N ILE A 35 7.35 -3.04 -18.15
CA ILE A 35 6.94 -1.63 -18.23
C ILE A 35 7.76 -0.79 -17.25
N GLY A 36 7.95 -1.28 -16.03
CA GLY A 36 8.74 -0.59 -15.00
C GLY A 36 10.19 -0.37 -15.41
N LYS A 37 10.82 -1.35 -16.09
CA LYS A 37 12.17 -1.18 -16.65
C LYS A 37 12.22 -0.11 -17.74
N PHE A 38 11.23 -0.12 -18.64
CA PHE A 38 11.11 0.88 -19.70
C PHE A 38 10.92 2.28 -19.12
N LEU A 39 9.99 2.46 -18.17
CA LEU A 39 9.76 3.72 -17.48
C LEU A 39 10.98 4.18 -16.68
N LYS A 40 11.72 3.25 -16.05
CA LYS A 40 12.97 3.58 -15.34
C LYS A 40 14.04 4.11 -16.30
N GLN A 41 14.17 3.51 -17.47
CA GLN A 41 15.10 3.97 -18.49
C GLN A 41 14.69 5.32 -19.07
N ALA A 42 13.39 5.52 -19.35
CA ALA A 42 12.86 6.81 -19.77
C ALA A 42 13.07 7.89 -18.69
N ARG A 43 12.90 7.54 -17.41
CA ARG A 43 13.17 8.43 -16.27
C ARG A 43 14.65 8.83 -16.21
N ALA A 44 15.55 7.85 -16.32
CA ALA A 44 16.99 8.11 -16.31
C ALA A 44 17.41 9.03 -17.46
N MET A 45 16.91 8.77 -18.68
CA MET A 45 17.12 9.64 -19.83
C MET A 45 16.58 11.05 -19.55
N ALA A 46 15.36 11.18 -19.01
CA ALA A 46 14.79 12.48 -18.66
C ALA A 46 15.61 13.23 -17.59
N ASP A 47 16.21 12.52 -16.64
CA ASP A 47 17.08 13.10 -15.62
C ASP A 47 18.39 13.61 -16.25
N GLU A 48 18.94 12.92 -17.25
CA GLU A 48 20.10 13.37 -18.05
C GLU A 48 19.76 14.60 -18.92
N PHE A 49 18.61 14.58 -19.60
CA PHE A 49 18.12 15.75 -20.33
C PHE A 49 17.93 16.93 -19.39
N ARG A 50 17.32 16.72 -18.21
CA ARG A 50 17.13 17.78 -17.22
C ARG A 50 18.47 18.36 -16.76
N ALA A 51 19.48 17.54 -16.53
CA ALA A 51 20.82 18.01 -16.18
C ALA A 51 21.45 18.84 -17.31
N GLY A 52 21.32 18.41 -18.57
CA GLY A 52 21.80 19.17 -19.73
C GLY A 52 21.01 20.47 -19.98
N PHE A 53 19.69 20.43 -19.80
CA PHE A 53 18.83 21.62 -19.87
C PHE A 53 19.10 22.59 -18.74
N ASP A 54 19.36 22.14 -17.51
CA ASP A 54 19.69 23.04 -16.39
C ASP A 54 21.05 23.73 -16.59
N GLU A 55 22.00 23.09 -17.30
CA GLU A 55 23.27 23.71 -17.72
C GLU A 55 23.05 24.76 -18.82
N MET A 56 22.27 24.45 -19.86
CA MET A 56 21.91 25.40 -20.93
C MET A 56 20.97 26.52 -20.44
N ALA A 57 20.13 26.26 -19.44
CA ALA A 57 19.20 27.22 -18.85
C ALA A 57 19.89 28.34 -18.09
N ARG A 58 21.15 28.13 -17.69
CA ARG A 58 21.99 29.18 -17.13
C ARG A 58 22.39 30.22 -18.19
N GLU A 59 22.28 29.88 -19.48
CA GLU A 59 22.51 30.77 -20.62
C GLU A 59 21.15 31.27 -21.18
N THR A 60 20.51 32.16 -20.42
CA THR A 60 19.51 33.19 -20.83
C THR A 60 18.25 32.83 -21.66
N GLU A 61 18.05 31.62 -22.20
CA GLU A 61 16.89 31.29 -23.06
C GLU A 61 15.78 30.46 -22.36
N MET A 62 16.02 29.93 -21.15
CA MET A 62 15.11 28.95 -20.52
C MET A 62 14.22 29.51 -19.39
N ALA A 63 14.34 30.81 -19.07
CA ALA A 63 13.49 31.47 -18.08
C ALA A 63 12.04 31.62 -18.56
N GLU A 64 11.85 32.02 -19.83
CA GLU A 64 10.53 32.14 -20.46
C GLU A 64 9.85 30.78 -20.61
N LEU A 65 10.56 29.73 -21.06
CA LEU A 65 9.98 28.39 -21.17
C LEU A 65 9.57 27.81 -19.80
N ARG A 66 10.32 28.09 -18.74
CA ARG A 66 9.93 27.69 -17.38
C ARG A 66 8.65 28.40 -16.94
N GLU A 67 8.53 29.69 -17.20
CA GLU A 67 7.33 30.48 -16.84
C GLU A 67 6.10 30.02 -17.62
N GLU A 68 6.24 29.70 -18.91
CA GLU A 68 5.15 29.17 -19.73
C GLU A 68 4.71 27.77 -19.25
N ILE A 69 5.65 26.87 -18.98
CA ILE A 69 5.36 25.55 -18.39
C ILE A 69 4.74 25.68 -17.00
N GLU A 70 5.21 26.62 -16.18
CA GLU A 70 4.67 26.87 -14.85
C GLU A 70 3.26 27.46 -14.91
N SER A 71 2.97 28.33 -15.87
CA SER A 71 1.63 28.84 -16.14
C SER A 71 0.68 27.72 -16.60
N LEU A 72 1.11 26.86 -17.53
CA LEU A 72 0.38 25.66 -17.95
C LEU A 72 0.13 24.69 -16.78
N LYS A 73 1.10 24.56 -15.88
CA LYS A 73 1.02 23.73 -14.66
C LYS A 73 0.12 24.34 -13.59
N LYS A 74 0.03 25.67 -13.53
CA LYS A 74 -0.88 26.42 -12.65
C LYS A 74 -2.33 26.35 -13.14
N ASN A 75 -2.50 26.22 -14.46
CA ASN A 75 -3.80 26.04 -15.11
C ASN A 75 -4.27 24.56 -15.11
N ASN A 76 -3.61 23.66 -14.36
CA ASN A 76 -3.56 22.26 -14.74
C ASN A 76 -4.56 21.32 -14.00
N PRO A 77 -5.36 20.54 -14.75
CA PRO A 77 -6.19 19.43 -14.25
C PRO A 77 -5.45 18.39 -13.37
N VAL A 78 -4.12 18.32 -13.41
CA VAL A 78 -3.34 17.43 -12.53
C VAL A 78 -3.51 17.78 -11.05
N ASN A 79 -3.66 19.06 -10.70
CA ASN A 79 -3.94 19.45 -9.31
C ASN A 79 -5.37 19.07 -8.90
N GLU A 80 -6.31 19.09 -9.83
CA GLU A 80 -7.69 18.60 -9.59
C GLU A 80 -7.70 17.09 -9.40
N VAL A 81 -6.96 16.34 -10.22
CA VAL A 81 -6.78 14.88 -10.05
C VAL A 81 -6.09 14.58 -8.72
N LYS A 82 -5.06 15.34 -8.34
CA LYS A 82 -4.37 15.15 -7.06
C LYS A 82 -5.30 15.41 -5.88
N LYS A 83 -6.10 16.48 -5.93
CA LYS A 83 -7.13 16.76 -4.91
C LYS A 83 -8.19 15.66 -4.87
N ALA A 84 -8.71 15.23 -6.01
CA ALA A 84 -9.69 14.15 -6.10
C ALA A 84 -9.16 12.83 -5.52
N VAL A 85 -7.88 12.50 -5.78
CA VAL A 85 -7.22 11.33 -5.19
C VAL A 85 -7.03 11.48 -3.67
N GLU A 86 -6.66 12.67 -3.20
CA GLU A 86 -6.50 12.95 -1.77
C GLU A 86 -7.83 12.91 -1.01
N ASP A 87 -8.91 13.44 -1.60
CA ASP A 87 -10.27 13.40 -1.05
C ASP A 87 -10.82 11.97 -1.03
N THR A 88 -10.56 11.19 -2.08
CA THR A 88 -10.93 9.77 -2.15
C THR A 88 -10.15 8.94 -1.13
N ALA A 89 -8.86 9.21 -0.93
CA ALA A 89 -8.05 8.56 0.10
C ALA A 89 -8.60 8.85 1.50
N ARG A 90 -8.94 10.11 1.79
CA ARG A 90 -9.54 10.52 3.07
C ARG A 90 -10.91 9.88 3.31
N GLN A 91 -11.74 9.73 2.29
CA GLN A 91 -13.02 9.02 2.39
C GLN A 91 -12.82 7.52 2.65
N ALA A 92 -11.88 6.88 1.95
CA ALA A 92 -11.55 5.49 2.18
C ALA A 92 -11.03 5.23 3.61
N ASP A 93 -10.25 6.16 4.18
CA ASP A 93 -9.80 6.09 5.58
C ASP A 93 -10.94 6.30 6.59
N ALA A 94 -11.87 7.23 6.30
CA ALA A 94 -13.03 7.49 7.16
C ALA A 94 -14.02 6.32 7.18
N ASP A 95 -14.31 5.71 6.02
CA ASP A 95 -15.17 4.54 5.91
C ASP A 95 -14.54 3.32 6.58
N ARG A 96 -13.21 3.17 6.47
CA ARG A 96 -12.46 2.14 7.18
C ARG A 96 -12.55 2.34 8.69
N TYR A 97 -12.47 3.57 9.21
CA TYR A 97 -12.60 3.86 10.64
C TYR A 97 -14.00 3.54 11.21
N GLN A 98 -15.04 3.68 10.39
CA GLN A 98 -16.41 3.29 10.78
C GLN A 98 -16.61 1.77 10.72
N GLN A 99 -15.93 1.07 9.82
CA GLN A 99 -16.00 -0.38 9.71
C GLN A 99 -15.25 -1.11 10.85
N VAL A 100 -14.21 -0.51 11.45
CA VAL A 100 -13.48 -1.11 12.60
C VAL A 100 -14.18 -0.88 13.96
N LYS A 101 -15.21 -0.02 14.06
CA LYS A 101 -15.99 0.16 15.30
C LYS A 101 -16.91 -1.04 15.64
N GLY A 102 -16.88 -2.11 14.86
CA GLY A 102 -17.68 -3.33 15.06
C GLY A 102 -16.96 -4.48 15.78
N THR A 103 -15.73 -4.31 16.30
CA THR A 103 -15.09 -5.38 17.11
C THR A 103 -14.26 -4.75 18.23
N PRO A 104 -14.56 -5.02 19.51
CA PRO A 104 -13.85 -4.39 20.62
C PRO A 104 -12.39 -4.86 20.65
N PRO A 105 -11.41 -3.98 20.92
CA PRO A 105 -10.06 -4.42 21.18
C PRO A 105 -10.06 -5.06 22.57
N LYS A 106 -9.90 -6.38 22.63
CA LYS A 106 -9.60 -7.08 23.89
C LYS A 106 -8.19 -6.69 24.30
N GLN A 107 -8.11 -5.65 25.12
CA GLN A 107 -6.89 -5.19 25.77
C GLN A 107 -6.25 -6.36 26.53
N ALA A 108 -4.98 -6.61 26.24
CA ALA A 108 -4.10 -7.42 27.07
C ALA A 108 -3.46 -6.51 28.14
N GLY A 109 -3.62 -6.90 29.41
CA GLY A 109 -2.89 -6.38 30.58
C GLY A 109 -3.50 -5.12 31.23
N GLU A 110 -3.64 -4.94 32.56
CA GLU A 110 -3.08 -5.61 33.73
C GLU A 110 -3.94 -5.30 34.99
N THR A 111 -4.15 -6.32 35.83
CA THR A 111 -4.12 -6.32 37.31
C THR A 111 -5.09 -5.46 38.15
N LYS A 112 -6.07 -6.14 38.80
CA LYS A 112 -6.23 -6.04 40.27
C LYS A 112 -6.90 -7.29 40.84
N ALA A 113 -6.11 -8.01 41.64
CA ALA A 113 -6.56 -9.06 42.53
C ALA A 113 -7.53 -8.53 43.58
N ALA A 114 -8.64 -9.24 43.82
CA ALA A 114 -9.17 -9.54 45.15
C ALA A 114 -10.43 -10.41 45.07
N GLN A 115 -10.41 -11.47 45.88
CA GLN A 115 -11.53 -12.30 46.37
C GLN A 115 -11.98 -13.42 45.43
N ALA A 116 -11.48 -14.66 45.63
CA ALA A 116 -11.89 -15.63 46.68
C ALA A 116 -13.32 -16.12 46.44
N ALA A 117 -13.72 -17.38 46.51
CA ALA A 117 -13.15 -18.72 46.71
C ALA A 117 -14.36 -19.67 46.41
N GLU A 118 -14.16 -21.00 46.44
CA GLU A 118 -15.18 -22.05 46.26
C GLU A 118 -15.60 -22.34 44.81
N GLN A 119 -15.55 -23.56 44.26
CA GLN A 119 -15.32 -24.94 44.72
C GLN A 119 -14.78 -25.67 43.46
N SER A 120 -13.61 -26.30 43.48
CA SER A 120 -13.43 -27.72 43.82
C SER A 120 -14.52 -28.63 43.25
N ASP A 121 -14.33 -29.18 42.05
CA ASP A 121 -14.17 -30.63 41.90
C ASP A 121 -13.62 -30.96 40.50
N ALA A 122 -12.46 -31.58 40.47
CA ALA A 122 -11.94 -32.28 39.31
C ALA A 122 -11.43 -33.63 39.82
N PRO A 123 -11.97 -34.76 39.34
CA PRO A 123 -11.29 -36.01 39.54
C PRO A 123 -10.20 -36.17 38.47
N VAL A 124 -8.95 -36.12 38.96
CA VAL A 124 -7.89 -37.15 38.81
C VAL A 124 -7.98 -38.10 37.59
N ALA A 125 -6.92 -38.45 36.87
CA ALA A 125 -5.54 -38.69 37.28
C ALA A 125 -4.58 -38.78 36.06
N ALA A 126 -3.33 -38.34 36.27
CA ALA A 126 -2.04 -38.95 35.91
C ALA A 126 -1.92 -39.76 34.59
N SER A 127 -0.92 -39.54 33.73
CA SER A 127 0.52 -39.62 34.08
C SER A 127 1.41 -39.25 32.87
N GLU A 128 2.44 -38.45 33.12
CA GLU A 128 3.68 -38.33 32.33
C GLU A 128 4.57 -39.58 32.59
N PRO A 129 5.66 -39.89 31.82
CA PRO A 129 6.82 -38.98 31.69
C PRO A 129 7.66 -39.02 30.39
N ALA A 130 8.44 -37.94 30.23
CA ALA A 130 9.87 -37.88 29.85
C ALA A 130 10.38 -38.12 28.41
N GLU A 131 10.91 -37.02 27.85
CA GLU A 131 12.27 -36.81 27.28
C GLU A 131 13.05 -37.95 26.60
N THR A 132 13.57 -37.66 25.40
CA THR A 132 15.04 -37.51 25.19
C THR A 132 15.38 -36.87 23.83
N LYS A 133 16.06 -35.72 23.89
CA LYS A 133 16.89 -35.15 22.82
C LYS A 133 18.20 -35.92 22.76
N LYS A 134 18.65 -36.35 21.58
CA LYS A 134 20.06 -36.68 21.33
C LYS A 134 20.63 -35.67 20.34
N ALA A 135 21.44 -34.75 20.86
CA ALA A 135 22.43 -34.01 20.10
C ALA A 135 23.73 -34.83 20.12
N GLU A 136 24.35 -35.03 18.96
CA GLU A 136 25.67 -35.64 18.86
C GLU A 136 26.60 -34.63 18.18
N GLY A 137 27.57 -34.15 18.94
CA GLY A 137 28.69 -33.32 18.50
C GLY A 137 29.91 -34.19 18.18
N GLY A 138 30.84 -33.62 17.41
CA GLY A 138 31.98 -34.32 16.85
C GLY A 138 33.16 -34.58 17.78
N ALA A 139 34.06 -35.38 17.23
CA ALA A 139 35.51 -35.40 17.44
C ALA A 139 36.15 -35.83 16.10
#